data_AF-A0A964NZ89-F1
#
_entry.id   AF-A0A964NZ89-F1
#
_cell.length_a   1.000
_cell.length_b   1.000
_cell.length_c   1.000
_cell.angle_alpha   90.00
_cell.angle_beta   90.00
_cell.angle_gamma   90.00
#
_symmetry.space_group_name_H-M   'P 1'
#
loop_
_entity.id
_entity.type
_entity.pdbx_description
1 polymer ?
#
loop_
_entity_poly.entity_id
_entity_poly.type
_entity_poly.pdbx_seq_one_letter_code
_entity_poly.pdbx_strand_id
1 'polypeptide(L)'
;MTQRGVVVVHGQGEAQFRGGILAELLNGLITGLRRAGHVHALTFDVDARPVRATLTVDTGGPAGPDVFVFREAYWDDVFPAADADAVARWALLGIRDQVVGLMQGWEKLSAGSFQLWLLCLTLSAVSVVLWMLTPLSWFLRSLAATPGLGFFGATKALSNAFDGLNPFLKYTLGDSQRFVTDEAWATAISARIDDAILELLRDRAIDEVIVVAHSAGASVAYAALLEGRPVAAELELEVAAARRPKPIRLVTLGSGLYHMWSFARRDDNGPTERTSFGAARLAPVVIDSQPTTFPFWTDLFARFDYVSAGPLRREIIEQSRLTAMQVQSDRVINYDHLVHDHGGYLRNQDEVIPRLLSTLYASDDWVHGGPDRDGRGYTRVDTDQRMRSLNRLNATKLLPYYLLALHALILIWSPWRTAWDGLGRRMAMSIERFTGWLHVDLSAVGDALA
;
A
#
# COMPACT_ATOMS: atom_id res chain seq x y z
N MET A 1 -13.11 -29.03 -20.19
CA MET A 1 -11.96 -28.76 -19.31
C MET A 1 -11.43 -27.40 -19.70
N THR A 2 -11.43 -26.47 -18.77
CA THR A 2 -10.95 -25.10 -18.98
C THR A 2 -9.67 -24.93 -18.18
N GLN A 3 -8.62 -24.39 -18.78
CA GLN A 3 -7.35 -24.16 -18.10
C GLN A 3 -7.05 -22.68 -18.01
N ARG A 4 -6.79 -22.19 -16.79
CA ARG A 4 -6.59 -20.77 -16.50
C ARG A 4 -5.19 -20.56 -15.94
N GLY A 5 -4.48 -19.59 -16.47
CA GLY A 5 -3.20 -19.14 -15.94
C GLY A 5 -3.43 -18.11 -14.84
N VAL A 6 -2.81 -18.27 -13.68
CA VAL A 6 -2.89 -17.29 -12.59
C VAL A 6 -1.49 -16.81 -12.21
N VAL A 7 -1.22 -15.53 -12.40
CA VAL A 7 0.02 -14.90 -11.91
C VAL A 7 -0.26 -14.22 -10.59
N VAL A 8 0.47 -14.59 -9.54
CA VAL A 8 0.39 -13.97 -8.23
C VAL A 8 1.55 -12.99 -8.09
N VAL A 9 1.23 -11.71 -7.96
CA VAL A 9 2.20 -10.62 -7.87
C VAL A 9 2.11 -9.99 -6.48
N HIS A 10 3.22 -9.88 -5.79
CA HIS A 10 3.25 -9.21 -4.48
C HIS A 10 4.55 -8.45 -4.28
N GLY A 11 4.49 -7.38 -3.49
CA GLY A 11 5.67 -6.65 -3.07
C GLY A 11 6.49 -7.42 -2.03
N GLN A 12 7.60 -6.84 -1.60
CA GLN A 12 8.39 -7.37 -0.49
C GLN A 12 7.76 -7.07 0.87
N GLY A 13 7.89 -8.02 1.78
CA GLY A 13 7.78 -7.82 3.22
C GLY A 13 8.78 -8.72 3.93
N GLU A 14 9.35 -8.29 5.06
CA GLU A 14 10.40 -9.01 5.80
C GLU A 14 10.04 -10.47 6.13
N ALA A 15 8.75 -10.78 6.26
CA ALA A 15 8.24 -12.13 6.55
C ALA A 15 7.72 -12.88 5.31
N GLN A 16 7.79 -12.30 4.12
CA GLN A 16 7.32 -12.91 2.88
C GLN A 16 8.46 -13.67 2.23
N PHE A 17 8.51 -14.98 2.48
CA PHE A 17 9.39 -15.89 1.77
C PHE A 17 8.77 -16.27 0.42
N ARG A 18 9.62 -16.63 -0.54
CA ARG A 18 9.22 -17.19 -1.83
C ARG A 18 8.20 -18.33 -1.65
N GLY A 19 7.08 -18.27 -2.37
CA GLY A 19 5.97 -19.19 -2.31
C GLY A 19 4.98 -18.92 -1.18
N GLY A 20 5.30 -18.01 -0.25
CA GLY A 20 4.48 -17.73 0.93
C GLY A 20 3.13 -17.11 0.57
N ILE A 21 3.10 -16.11 -0.30
CA ILE A 21 1.86 -15.46 -0.74
C ILE A 21 1.05 -16.37 -1.65
N LEU A 22 1.69 -17.10 -2.56
CA LEU A 22 1.00 -18.09 -3.37
C LEU A 22 0.39 -19.20 -2.49
N ALA A 23 1.10 -19.70 -1.48
CA ALA A 23 0.55 -20.68 -0.54
C ALA A 23 -0.63 -20.11 0.26
N GLU A 24 -0.56 -18.85 0.71
CA GLU A 24 -1.67 -18.20 1.41
C GLU A 24 -2.91 -18.07 0.52
N LEU A 25 -2.73 -17.66 -0.74
CA LEU A 25 -3.79 -17.63 -1.73
C LEU A 25 -4.40 -19.01 -1.93
N LEU A 26 -3.58 -20.04 -2.21
CA LEU A 26 -4.06 -21.40 -2.47
C LEU A 26 -4.81 -21.98 -1.27
N ASN A 27 -4.31 -21.78 -0.05
CA ASN A 27 -5.02 -22.17 1.17
C ASN A 27 -6.36 -21.45 1.31
N GLY A 28 -6.39 -20.16 0.98
CA GLY A 28 -7.58 -19.35 0.94
C GLY A 28 -8.63 -19.94 -0.01
N LEU A 29 -8.26 -20.14 -1.27
CA LEU A 29 -9.10 -20.71 -2.32
C LEU A 29 -9.60 -22.12 -1.97
N ILE A 30 -8.71 -23.02 -1.52
CA ILE A 30 -9.06 -24.38 -1.12
C ILE A 30 -10.09 -24.39 0.00
N THR A 31 -9.92 -23.51 0.99
CA THR A 31 -10.89 -23.41 2.09
C THR A 31 -12.25 -22.95 1.59
N GLY A 32 -12.29 -21.95 0.71
CA GLY A 32 -13.53 -21.49 0.06
C GLY A 32 -14.19 -22.57 -0.79
N LEU A 33 -13.42 -23.28 -1.62
CA LEU A 33 -13.89 -24.37 -2.47
C LEU A 33 -14.46 -25.54 -1.65
N ARG A 34 -13.79 -25.92 -0.54
CA ARG A 34 -14.30 -26.94 0.40
C ARG A 34 -15.62 -26.52 1.02
N ARG A 35 -15.76 -25.25 1.43
CA ARG A 35 -17.02 -24.72 1.98
C ARG A 35 -18.16 -24.76 0.95
N ALA A 36 -17.83 -24.56 -0.33
CA ALA A 36 -18.77 -24.68 -1.45
C ALA A 36 -19.03 -26.14 -1.88
N GLY A 37 -18.37 -27.13 -1.28
CA GLY A 37 -18.58 -28.55 -1.56
C GLY A 37 -17.85 -29.10 -2.79
N HIS A 38 -16.87 -28.36 -3.34
CA HIS A 38 -16.08 -28.82 -4.47
C HIS A 38 -14.95 -29.76 -4.04
N VAL A 39 -14.59 -30.68 -4.95
CA VAL A 39 -13.41 -31.54 -4.80
C VAL A 39 -12.24 -30.91 -5.53
N HIS A 40 -11.07 -30.91 -4.91
CA HIS A 40 -9.87 -30.32 -5.51
C HIS A 40 -8.64 -31.18 -5.30
N ALA A 41 -7.71 -31.08 -6.24
CA ALA A 41 -6.36 -31.63 -6.15
C ALA A 41 -5.35 -30.49 -6.33
N LEU A 42 -4.36 -30.41 -5.43
CA LEU A 42 -3.32 -29.39 -5.47
C LEU A 42 -1.95 -30.05 -5.68
N THR A 43 -1.21 -29.56 -6.66
CA THR A 43 0.24 -29.76 -6.77
C THR A 43 0.93 -28.41 -6.51
N PHE A 44 1.94 -28.38 -5.65
CA PHE A 44 2.67 -27.15 -5.28
C PHE A 44 4.18 -27.44 -5.30
N ASP A 45 4.91 -26.68 -6.11
CA ASP A 45 6.36 -26.80 -6.28
C ASP A 45 7.01 -25.47 -5.87
N VAL A 46 7.49 -25.43 -4.62
CA VAL A 46 8.16 -24.28 -4.01
C VAL A 46 9.60 -24.11 -4.48
N ASP A 47 10.22 -25.18 -5.00
CA ASP A 47 11.61 -25.18 -5.43
C ASP A 47 11.76 -24.71 -6.89
N ALA A 48 10.68 -24.77 -7.67
CA ALA A 48 10.60 -24.14 -8.98
C ALA A 48 10.95 -22.64 -8.94
N ARG A 49 11.58 -22.17 -10.03
CA ARG A 49 11.95 -20.76 -10.21
C ARG A 49 11.37 -20.25 -11.53
N PRO A 50 10.25 -19.49 -11.51
CA PRO A 50 9.43 -19.08 -10.37
C PRO A 50 8.65 -20.23 -9.70
N VAL A 51 8.12 -20.02 -8.49
CA VAL A 51 7.25 -21.00 -7.78
C VAL A 51 6.02 -21.32 -8.62
N ARG A 52 5.63 -22.60 -8.64
CA ARG A 52 4.54 -23.10 -9.46
C ARG A 52 3.52 -23.84 -8.62
N ALA A 53 2.26 -23.74 -9.01
CA ALA A 53 1.22 -24.61 -8.49
C ALA A 53 0.23 -25.00 -9.58
N THR A 54 -0.50 -26.08 -9.35
CA THR A 54 -1.63 -26.48 -10.17
C THR A 54 -2.76 -26.90 -9.26
N LEU A 55 -3.90 -26.22 -9.36
CA LEU A 55 -5.12 -26.54 -8.65
C LEU A 55 -6.14 -27.05 -9.66
N THR A 56 -6.51 -28.32 -9.55
CA THR A 56 -7.60 -28.92 -10.32
C THR A 56 -8.84 -28.91 -9.45
N VAL A 57 -9.95 -28.37 -9.96
CA VAL A 57 -11.23 -28.30 -9.26
C VAL A 57 -12.28 -29.06 -10.05
N ASP A 58 -12.86 -30.07 -9.42
CA ASP A 58 -14.00 -30.80 -9.96
C ASP A 58 -15.30 -30.15 -9.45
N THR A 59 -16.03 -29.55 -10.38
CA THR A 59 -17.32 -28.92 -10.13
C THR A 59 -18.49 -29.90 -10.22
N GLY A 60 -18.26 -31.16 -10.61
CA GLY A 60 -19.30 -32.16 -10.87
C GLY A 60 -20.16 -31.87 -12.11
N GLY A 61 -19.81 -30.81 -12.87
CA GLY A 61 -20.53 -30.39 -14.06
C GLY A 61 -20.09 -31.13 -15.33
N PRO A 62 -20.90 -31.08 -16.41
CA PRO A 62 -20.60 -31.75 -17.69
C PRO A 62 -19.38 -31.18 -18.42
N ALA A 63 -18.92 -29.99 -18.03
CA ALA A 63 -17.74 -29.34 -18.62
C ALA A 63 -16.40 -30.02 -18.22
N GLY A 64 -16.43 -30.94 -17.24
CA GLY A 64 -15.24 -31.54 -16.66
C GLY A 64 -14.53 -30.59 -15.67
N PRO A 65 -13.34 -30.98 -15.17
CA PRO A 65 -12.64 -30.20 -14.17
C PRO A 65 -12.08 -28.89 -14.76
N ASP A 66 -12.01 -27.87 -13.90
CA ASP A 66 -11.27 -26.64 -14.15
C ASP A 66 -9.84 -26.79 -13.62
N VAL A 67 -8.85 -26.32 -14.37
CA VAL A 67 -7.44 -26.36 -13.97
C VAL A 67 -6.86 -24.97 -13.90
N PHE A 68 -6.32 -24.60 -12.75
CA PHE A 68 -5.65 -23.32 -12.51
C PHE A 68 -4.14 -23.57 -12.40
N VAL A 69 -3.38 -23.00 -13.33
CA VAL A 69 -1.92 -23.06 -13.37
C VAL A 69 -1.35 -21.77 -12.79
N PHE A 70 -0.76 -21.85 -11.60
CA PHE A 70 -0.24 -20.70 -10.90
C PHE A 70 1.24 -20.47 -11.18
N ARG A 71 1.61 -19.19 -11.23
CA ARG A 71 2.98 -18.69 -11.21
C ARG A 71 3.09 -17.58 -10.17
N GLU A 72 4.09 -17.64 -9.31
CA GLU A 72 4.43 -16.52 -8.45
C GLU A 72 5.44 -15.62 -9.16
N ALA A 73 5.16 -14.32 -9.20
CA ALA A 73 6.08 -13.33 -9.72
C ALA A 73 6.60 -12.48 -8.55
N TYR A 74 7.88 -12.70 -8.23
CA TYR A 74 8.58 -12.18 -7.07
C TYR A 74 9.99 -11.73 -7.48
N TRP A 75 10.51 -10.68 -6.85
CA TRP A 75 11.75 -10.02 -7.30
C TRP A 75 12.76 -9.72 -6.17
N ASP A 76 12.48 -10.10 -4.93
CA ASP A 76 13.33 -9.78 -3.77
C ASP A 76 14.72 -10.42 -3.82
N ASP A 77 14.81 -11.63 -4.38
CA ASP A 77 16.06 -12.37 -4.47
C ASP A 77 17.08 -11.77 -5.44
N VAL A 78 16.69 -10.73 -6.18
CA VAL A 78 17.51 -10.08 -7.20
C VAL A 78 18.29 -8.90 -6.64
N PHE A 79 17.94 -8.42 -5.45
CA PHE A 79 18.16 -7.03 -5.11
C PHE A 79 18.64 -6.83 -3.66
N PRO A 80 19.68 -5.99 -3.43
CA PRO A 80 20.05 -5.61 -2.06
C PRO A 80 18.93 -4.77 -1.42
N ALA A 81 18.80 -4.80 -0.09
CA ALA A 81 17.84 -3.95 0.63
C ALA A 81 18.04 -2.44 0.32
N ALA A 82 16.97 -1.64 0.42
CA ALA A 82 17.05 -0.20 0.26
C ALA A 82 17.80 0.48 1.41
N ASP A 83 18.38 1.66 1.12
CA ASP A 83 18.91 2.51 2.18
C ASP A 83 17.75 3.09 2.98
N ALA A 84 17.64 2.70 4.26
CA ALA A 84 16.50 3.07 5.11
C ALA A 84 16.35 4.59 5.25
N ASP A 85 17.47 5.33 5.26
CA ASP A 85 17.46 6.79 5.41
C ASP A 85 16.93 7.47 4.13
N ALA A 86 17.32 6.99 2.95
CA ALA A 86 16.74 7.41 1.68
C ALA A 86 15.23 7.13 1.61
N VAL A 87 14.80 5.93 2.00
CA VAL A 87 13.37 5.56 2.00
C VAL A 87 12.58 6.37 3.01
N ALA A 88 13.10 6.59 4.21
CA ALA A 88 12.44 7.42 5.22
C ALA A 88 12.23 8.85 4.73
N ARG A 89 13.24 9.47 4.07
CA ARG A 89 13.10 10.79 3.45
C ARG A 89 12.05 10.81 2.36
N TRP A 90 12.06 9.81 1.47
CA TRP A 90 11.07 9.66 0.41
C TRP A 90 9.65 9.52 0.98
N ALA A 91 9.47 8.66 1.97
CA ALA A 91 8.19 8.47 2.66
C ALA A 91 7.71 9.76 3.36
N LEU A 92 8.60 10.47 4.07
CA LEU A 92 8.29 11.74 4.74
C LEU A 92 7.79 12.81 3.77
N LEU A 93 8.41 12.91 2.59
CA LEU A 93 7.91 13.79 1.54
C LEU A 93 6.49 13.36 1.17
N GLY A 94 6.27 12.06 0.95
CA GLY A 94 5.01 11.38 0.63
C GLY A 94 3.82 11.65 1.54
N ILE A 95 4.06 11.65 2.85
CA ILE A 95 3.04 11.66 3.91
C ILE A 95 1.92 12.66 3.68
N ARG A 96 2.22 13.88 3.23
CA ARG A 96 1.19 14.90 3.00
C ARG A 96 0.11 14.42 2.03
N ASP A 97 0.48 13.75 0.93
CA ASP A 97 -0.49 13.28 -0.05
C ASP A 97 -1.23 12.04 0.45
N GLN A 98 -0.56 11.19 1.23
CA GLN A 98 -1.19 10.04 1.87
C GLN A 98 -2.30 10.49 2.83
N VAL A 99 -2.01 11.49 3.67
CA VAL A 99 -2.98 12.07 4.60
C VAL A 99 -4.15 12.70 3.82
N VAL A 100 -3.86 13.51 2.80
CA VAL A 100 -4.91 14.11 1.96
C VAL A 100 -5.76 13.05 1.27
N GLY A 101 -5.15 11.97 0.79
CA GLY A 101 -5.83 10.84 0.18
C GLY A 101 -6.79 10.10 1.08
N LEU A 102 -6.28 9.71 2.24
CA LEU A 102 -7.07 9.07 3.27
C LEU A 102 -8.23 9.97 3.67
N MET A 103 -8.00 11.28 3.82
CA MET A 103 -9.06 12.24 4.09
C MET A 103 -10.10 12.30 2.97
N GLN A 104 -9.69 12.40 1.70
CA GLN A 104 -10.61 12.45 0.54
C GLN A 104 -11.40 11.15 0.33
N GLY A 105 -10.75 9.99 0.50
CA GLY A 105 -11.40 8.68 0.45
C GLY A 105 -12.43 8.53 1.56
N TRP A 106 -12.16 9.09 2.74
CA TRP A 106 -13.03 8.97 3.91
C TRP A 106 -14.11 10.04 4.04
N GLU A 107 -13.94 11.24 3.47
CA GLU A 107 -15.02 12.23 3.31
C GLU A 107 -16.19 11.65 2.52
N LYS A 108 -15.90 10.77 1.54
CA LYS A 108 -16.92 10.02 0.80
C LYS A 108 -17.57 8.90 1.61
N LEU A 109 -17.01 8.51 2.76
CA LEU A 109 -17.41 7.32 3.51
C LEU A 109 -18.13 7.59 4.84
N SER A 110 -18.02 8.77 5.46
CA SER A 110 -18.96 9.20 6.52
C SER A 110 -18.79 10.66 6.94
N ALA A 111 -19.87 11.44 6.90
CA ALA A 111 -20.02 12.61 7.76
C ALA A 111 -20.21 12.13 9.21
N GLY A 112 -19.19 12.26 10.07
CA GLY A 112 -19.40 12.27 11.53
C GLY A 112 -18.79 11.14 12.39
N SER A 113 -17.62 10.58 12.08
CA SER A 113 -16.98 9.62 13.00
C SER A 113 -15.78 10.21 13.74
N PHE A 114 -15.83 10.25 15.07
CA PHE A 114 -14.71 10.55 15.99
C PHE A 114 -13.43 9.74 15.68
N GLN A 115 -13.60 8.56 15.07
CA GLN A 115 -12.54 7.72 14.55
C GLN A 115 -11.72 8.40 13.44
N LEU A 116 -12.34 9.23 12.59
CA LEU A 116 -11.68 10.04 11.57
C LEU A 116 -10.75 11.07 12.22
N TRP A 117 -11.26 11.78 13.24
CA TRP A 117 -10.44 12.73 13.99
C TRP A 117 -9.27 12.03 14.67
N LEU A 118 -9.53 10.90 15.35
CA LEU A 118 -8.49 10.11 16.03
C LEU A 118 -7.44 9.56 15.07
N LEU A 119 -7.84 9.12 13.88
CA LEU A 119 -6.93 8.58 12.87
C LEU A 119 -6.11 9.66 12.17
N CYS A 120 -6.73 10.80 11.84
CA CYS A 120 -5.98 11.99 11.38
C CYS A 120 -4.97 12.44 12.44
N LEU A 121 -5.35 12.40 13.72
CA LEU A 121 -4.46 12.74 14.82
C LEU A 121 -3.37 11.69 15.00
N THR A 122 -3.67 10.41 14.80
CA THR A 122 -2.69 9.31 14.86
C THR A 122 -1.71 9.37 13.69
N LEU A 123 -2.19 9.55 12.46
CA LEU A 123 -1.34 9.71 11.28
C LEU A 123 -0.52 10.99 11.37
N SER A 124 -1.10 12.10 11.85
CA SER A 124 -0.35 13.33 12.12
C SER A 124 0.67 13.13 13.23
N ALA A 125 0.33 12.41 14.30
CA ALA A 125 1.26 12.09 15.37
C ALA A 125 2.38 11.17 14.88
N VAL A 126 2.08 10.13 14.10
CA VAL A 126 3.07 9.25 13.45
C VAL A 126 3.93 10.05 12.49
N SER A 127 3.37 10.98 11.74
CA SER A 127 4.10 11.84 10.82
C SER A 127 5.04 12.80 11.55
N VAL A 128 4.55 13.45 12.62
CA VAL A 128 5.35 14.29 13.50
C VAL A 128 6.42 13.47 14.20
N VAL A 129 6.08 12.26 14.65
CA VAL A 129 7.02 11.30 15.23
C VAL A 129 8.06 10.95 14.19
N LEU A 130 7.74 10.43 13.01
CA LEU A 130 8.69 10.13 11.92
C LEU A 130 9.57 11.35 11.55
N TRP A 131 8.97 12.54 11.48
CA TRP A 131 9.67 13.79 11.19
C TRP A 131 10.64 14.19 12.31
N MET A 132 10.26 14.02 13.58
CA MET A 132 11.12 14.24 14.75
C MET A 132 12.14 13.10 14.93
N LEU A 133 11.78 11.90 14.52
CA LEU A 133 12.56 10.67 14.63
C LEU A 133 13.77 10.71 13.70
N THR A 134 13.73 11.44 12.59
CA THR A 134 14.87 11.59 11.67
C THR A 134 16.03 12.41 12.27
N PRO A 135 15.82 13.66 12.76
CA PRO A 135 16.86 14.38 13.48
C PRO A 135 17.19 13.73 14.84
N LEU A 136 16.21 13.10 15.50
CA LEU A 136 16.43 12.41 16.76
C LEU A 136 17.29 11.15 16.59
N SER A 137 17.07 10.33 15.55
CA SER A 137 17.91 9.15 15.28
C SER A 137 19.34 9.56 14.93
N TRP A 138 19.50 10.63 14.14
CA TRP A 138 20.81 11.22 13.84
C TRP A 138 21.50 11.72 15.11
N PHE A 139 20.78 12.45 15.96
CA PHE A 139 21.27 12.93 17.24
C PHE A 139 21.65 11.79 18.20
N LEU A 140 20.81 10.75 18.29
CA LEU A 140 21.06 9.58 19.12
C LEU A 140 22.25 8.75 18.65
N ARG A 141 22.42 8.56 17.33
CA ARG A 141 23.61 7.92 16.75
C ARG A 141 24.88 8.75 17.03
N SER A 142 24.79 10.07 16.94
CA SER A 142 25.90 10.98 17.25
C SER A 142 26.29 10.94 18.73
N LEU A 143 25.30 10.87 19.64
CA LEU A 143 25.54 10.68 21.08
C LEU A 143 26.11 9.30 21.40
N ALA A 144 25.62 8.24 20.76
CA ALA A 144 26.13 6.88 20.95
C ALA A 144 27.58 6.71 20.47
N ALA A 145 27.98 7.48 19.45
CA ALA A 145 29.36 7.56 18.98
C ALA A 145 30.27 8.37 19.93
N THR A 146 29.72 9.07 20.93
CA THR A 146 30.49 9.88 21.89
C THR A 146 30.79 9.05 23.15
N PRO A 147 32.05 8.70 23.43
CA PRO A 147 32.41 7.91 24.61
C PRO A 147 32.04 8.65 25.91
N GLY A 148 31.31 7.99 26.82
CA GLY A 148 31.05 8.49 28.18
C GLY A 148 29.62 8.98 28.48
N LEU A 149 28.73 9.09 27.49
CA LEU A 149 27.33 9.52 27.66
C LEU A 149 26.35 8.33 27.66
N GLY A 150 26.51 7.44 28.64
CA GLY A 150 25.60 6.31 28.87
C GLY A 150 24.27 6.74 29.50
N PHE A 151 23.38 7.38 28.74
CA PHE A 151 22.00 7.66 29.16
C PHE A 151 21.11 6.45 28.78
N PHE A 152 21.03 5.47 29.70
CA PHE A 152 20.49 4.11 29.47
C PHE A 152 18.96 4.01 29.64
N GLY A 153 18.32 3.28 28.72
CA GLY A 153 16.93 2.81 28.81
C GLY A 153 16.07 3.30 27.66
N ALA A 154 15.74 4.60 27.63
CA ALA A 154 14.87 5.18 26.62
C ALA A 154 15.48 5.18 25.21
N THR A 155 16.79 5.43 25.09
CA THR A 155 17.53 5.40 23.82
C THR A 155 17.57 4.00 23.21
N LYS A 156 17.72 2.97 24.05
CA LYS A 156 17.69 1.55 23.65
C LYS A 156 16.28 1.11 23.24
N ALA A 157 15.24 1.52 23.98
CA ALA A 157 13.85 1.22 23.62
C ALA A 157 13.45 1.90 22.30
N LEU A 158 13.88 3.16 22.09
CA LEU A 158 13.64 3.87 20.85
C LEU A 158 14.43 3.25 19.68
N SER A 159 15.71 2.91 19.89
CA SER A 159 16.51 2.17 18.90
C SER A 159 15.84 0.86 18.52
N ASN A 160 15.40 0.05 19.49
CA ASN A 160 14.71 -1.20 19.21
C ASN A 160 13.40 -0.99 18.43
N ALA A 161 12.65 0.09 18.71
CA ALA A 161 11.46 0.43 17.94
C ALA A 161 11.80 0.83 16.50
N PHE A 162 12.88 1.59 16.29
CA PHE A 162 13.40 1.89 14.95
C PHE A 162 13.90 0.65 14.22
N ASP A 163 14.64 -0.21 14.92
CA ASP A 163 15.15 -1.46 14.38
C ASP A 163 14.00 -2.39 13.97
N GLY A 164 12.83 -2.29 14.64
CA GLY A 164 11.59 -2.96 14.23
C GLY A 164 10.86 -2.33 13.05
N LEU A 165 11.05 -1.03 12.77
CA LEU A 165 10.51 -0.35 11.58
C LEU A 165 11.44 -0.44 10.36
N ASN A 166 12.74 -0.63 10.61
CA ASN A 166 13.79 -0.72 9.61
C ASN A 166 13.46 -1.72 8.50
N PRO A 167 12.92 -2.91 8.76
CA PRO A 167 12.65 -3.87 7.71
C PRO A 167 11.47 -3.45 6.82
N PHE A 168 10.41 -2.89 7.40
CA PHE A 168 9.31 -2.33 6.61
C PHE A 168 9.77 -1.19 5.71
N LEU A 169 10.62 -0.30 6.24
CA LEU A 169 11.24 0.78 5.46
C LEU A 169 12.14 0.21 4.35
N LYS A 170 13.01 -0.73 4.67
CA LYS A 170 14.02 -1.26 3.73
C LYS A 170 13.45 -2.12 2.61
N TYR A 171 12.50 -2.99 2.94
CA TYR A 171 11.99 -4.00 2.02
C TYR A 171 10.71 -3.51 1.34
N THR A 172 9.65 -3.23 2.11
CA THR A 172 8.34 -2.87 1.53
C THR A 172 8.34 -1.49 0.89
N LEU A 173 8.72 -0.45 1.64
CA LEU A 173 8.74 0.91 1.12
C LEU A 173 9.94 1.16 0.21
N GLY A 174 11.06 0.48 0.46
CA GLY A 174 12.27 0.57 -0.35
C GLY A 174 12.08 0.14 -1.79
N ASP A 175 11.41 -0.99 -2.00
CA ASP A 175 11.06 -1.43 -3.34
C ASP A 175 10.13 -0.47 -4.07
N SER A 176 9.12 0.02 -3.35
CA SER A 176 8.18 1.00 -3.91
C SER A 176 8.91 2.28 -4.33
N GLN A 177 9.83 2.75 -3.49
CA GLN A 177 10.67 3.92 -3.77
C GLN A 177 11.56 3.69 -4.98
N ARG A 178 12.29 2.58 -5.04
CA ARG A 178 13.18 2.26 -6.16
C ARG A 178 12.43 2.01 -7.46
N PHE A 179 11.27 1.36 -7.41
CA PHE A 179 10.44 1.17 -8.58
C PHE A 179 10.03 2.52 -9.19
N VAL A 180 9.67 3.49 -8.36
CA VAL A 180 9.26 4.83 -8.82
C VAL A 180 10.46 5.67 -9.29
N THR A 181 11.59 5.59 -8.59
CA THR A 181 12.71 6.56 -8.74
C THR A 181 13.91 6.03 -9.53
N ASP A 182 14.03 4.71 -9.76
CA ASP A 182 15.18 4.09 -10.41
C ASP A 182 14.78 3.25 -11.65
N GLU A 183 15.42 3.55 -12.78
CA GLU A 183 15.22 2.89 -14.06
C GLU A 183 15.61 1.43 -14.06
N ALA A 184 16.84 1.14 -13.67
CA ALA A 184 17.36 -0.21 -13.72
C ALA A 184 16.51 -1.14 -12.84
N TRP A 185 16.12 -0.64 -11.66
CA TRP A 185 15.33 -1.38 -10.70
C TRP A 185 13.95 -1.72 -11.22
N ALA A 186 13.18 -0.74 -11.66
CA ALA A 186 11.84 -1.08 -12.11
C ALA A 186 11.82 -1.83 -13.44
N THR A 187 12.82 -1.65 -14.32
CA THR A 187 12.95 -2.50 -15.50
C THR A 187 13.15 -3.95 -15.10
N ALA A 188 14.03 -4.22 -14.13
CA ALA A 188 14.27 -5.57 -13.65
C ALA A 188 13.10 -6.15 -12.83
N ILE A 189 12.40 -5.34 -12.03
CA ILE A 189 11.16 -5.74 -11.33
C ILE A 189 10.07 -6.08 -12.35
N SER A 190 9.80 -5.18 -13.30
CA SER A 190 8.78 -5.41 -14.33
C SER A 190 9.11 -6.60 -15.21
N ALA A 191 10.38 -6.84 -15.56
CA ALA A 191 10.78 -8.01 -16.34
C ALA A 191 10.34 -9.33 -15.69
N ARG A 192 10.39 -9.43 -14.35
CA ARG A 192 9.91 -10.64 -13.63
C ARG A 192 8.41 -10.85 -13.78
N ILE A 193 7.64 -9.77 -13.81
CA ILE A 193 6.19 -9.82 -13.98
C ILE A 193 5.85 -10.13 -15.45
N ASP A 194 6.52 -9.44 -16.37
CA ASP A 194 6.39 -9.63 -17.81
C ASP A 194 6.67 -11.10 -18.16
N ASP A 195 7.78 -11.68 -17.68
CA ASP A 195 8.13 -13.09 -17.93
C ASP A 195 7.07 -14.08 -17.42
N ALA A 196 6.55 -13.87 -16.20
CA ALA A 196 5.54 -14.75 -15.63
C ALA A 196 4.21 -14.71 -16.38
N ILE A 197 3.79 -13.51 -16.83
CA ILE A 197 2.57 -13.33 -17.62
C ILE A 197 2.76 -13.90 -19.03
N LEU A 198 3.89 -13.59 -19.69
CA LEU A 198 4.21 -14.06 -21.03
C LEU A 198 4.34 -15.58 -21.11
N GLU A 199 4.87 -16.24 -20.07
CA GLU A 199 4.93 -17.71 -19.99
C GLU A 199 3.52 -18.31 -20.15
N LEU A 200 2.53 -17.79 -19.41
CA LEU A 200 1.15 -18.28 -19.43
C LEU A 200 0.38 -17.84 -20.69
N LEU A 201 0.64 -16.63 -21.20
CA LEU A 201 0.05 -16.16 -22.45
C LEU A 201 0.49 -17.01 -23.64
N ARG A 202 1.76 -17.44 -23.68
CA ARG A 202 2.28 -18.25 -24.80
C ARG A 202 1.89 -19.73 -24.73
N ASP A 203 1.49 -20.23 -23.58
CA ASP A 203 1.06 -21.63 -23.41
C ASP A 203 -0.34 -21.87 -24.02
N ARG A 204 -0.41 -22.56 -25.16
CA ARG A 204 -1.68 -22.82 -25.87
C ARG A 204 -2.72 -23.62 -25.07
N ALA A 205 -2.33 -24.29 -23.99
CA ALA A 205 -3.29 -24.97 -23.12
C ALA A 205 -4.08 -23.99 -22.25
N ILE A 206 -3.56 -22.79 -21.99
CA ILE A 206 -4.18 -21.76 -21.16
C ILE A 206 -5.21 -20.96 -21.97
N ASP A 207 -6.46 -20.96 -21.53
CA ASP A 207 -7.58 -20.25 -22.14
C ASP A 207 -7.61 -18.76 -21.74
N GLU A 208 -7.23 -18.44 -20.51
CA GLU A 208 -7.22 -17.06 -19.97
C GLU A 208 -6.11 -16.86 -18.93
N VAL A 209 -5.67 -15.61 -18.77
CA VAL A 209 -4.66 -15.24 -17.76
C VAL A 209 -5.26 -14.28 -16.74
N ILE A 210 -5.03 -14.55 -15.45
CA ILE A 210 -5.53 -13.76 -14.34
C ILE A 210 -4.34 -13.31 -13.50
N VAL A 211 -4.20 -12.02 -13.30
CA VAL A 211 -3.14 -11.43 -12.48
C VAL A 211 -3.74 -11.04 -11.14
N VAL A 212 -3.37 -11.73 -10.08
CA VAL A 212 -3.77 -11.42 -8.69
C VAL A 212 -2.62 -10.70 -8.02
N ALA A 213 -2.81 -9.42 -7.73
CA ALA A 213 -1.75 -8.54 -7.27
C ALA A 213 -2.06 -7.93 -5.90
N HIS A 214 -1.11 -8.00 -4.96
CA HIS A 214 -1.26 -7.49 -3.60
C HIS A 214 -0.27 -6.35 -3.32
N SER A 215 -0.72 -5.33 -2.58
CA SER A 215 0.12 -4.23 -2.10
C SER A 215 0.87 -3.52 -3.25
N ALA A 216 2.18 -3.26 -3.12
CA ALA A 216 3.02 -2.70 -4.17
C ALA A 216 3.01 -3.54 -5.46
N GLY A 217 2.79 -4.85 -5.35
CA GLY A 217 2.63 -5.74 -6.50
C GLY A 217 1.48 -5.32 -7.43
N ALA A 218 0.43 -4.68 -6.90
CA ALA A 218 -0.65 -4.12 -7.71
C ALA A 218 -0.16 -3.01 -8.66
N SER A 219 0.81 -2.20 -8.23
CA SER A 219 1.35 -1.13 -9.05
C SER A 219 2.27 -1.65 -10.14
N VAL A 220 3.09 -2.64 -9.82
CA VAL A 220 3.98 -3.30 -10.79
C VAL A 220 3.15 -4.08 -11.81
N ALA A 221 2.14 -4.84 -11.37
CA ALA A 221 1.24 -5.58 -12.24
C ALA A 221 0.49 -4.64 -13.19
N TYR A 222 -0.07 -3.54 -12.67
CA TYR A 222 -0.69 -2.52 -13.51
C TYR A 222 0.28 -1.95 -14.54
N ALA A 223 1.51 -1.59 -14.13
CA ALA A 223 2.52 -1.06 -15.04
C ALA A 223 2.93 -2.05 -16.13
N ALA A 224 3.00 -3.36 -15.82
CA ALA A 224 3.31 -4.42 -16.79
C ALA A 224 2.23 -4.56 -17.88
N LEU A 225 0.98 -4.25 -17.54
CA LEU A 225 -0.18 -4.34 -18.44
C LEU A 225 -0.42 -3.08 -19.27
N LEU A 226 0.38 -2.02 -19.08
CA LEU A 226 0.26 -0.79 -19.86
C LEU A 226 0.72 -0.96 -21.31
N GLU A 227 0.20 -0.11 -22.18
CA GLU A 227 0.57 -0.03 -23.59
C GLU A 227 2.07 0.25 -23.78
N GLY A 228 2.67 -0.36 -24.82
CA GLY A 228 4.11 -0.27 -25.09
C GLY A 228 4.99 -1.20 -24.24
N ARG A 229 4.39 -2.04 -23.38
CA ARG A 229 5.09 -3.06 -22.58
C ARG A 229 5.11 -4.41 -23.30
N PRO A 230 6.03 -5.34 -22.94
CA PRO A 230 6.13 -6.65 -23.57
C PRO A 230 4.82 -7.46 -23.55
N VAL A 231 4.05 -7.40 -22.46
CA VAL A 231 2.75 -8.09 -22.35
C VAL A 231 1.73 -7.51 -23.33
N ALA A 232 1.62 -6.19 -23.42
CA ALA A 232 0.73 -5.54 -24.38
C ALA A 232 1.12 -5.85 -25.82
N ALA A 233 2.43 -5.81 -26.13
CA ALA A 233 2.95 -6.15 -27.45
C ALA A 233 2.66 -7.61 -27.85
N GLU A 234 2.74 -8.57 -26.93
CA GLU A 234 2.37 -9.96 -27.22
C GLU A 234 0.88 -10.09 -27.56
N LEU A 235 0.01 -9.38 -26.85
CA LEU A 235 -1.44 -9.39 -27.12
C LEU A 235 -1.77 -8.73 -28.46
N GLU A 236 -1.08 -7.64 -28.80
CA GLU A 236 -1.17 -7.03 -30.13
C GLU A 236 -0.70 -7.98 -31.23
N LEU A 237 0.36 -8.77 -31.00
CA LEU A 237 0.82 -9.80 -31.93
C LEU A 237 -0.22 -10.92 -32.09
N GLU A 238 -0.91 -11.34 -31.03
CA GLU A 238 -2.00 -12.31 -31.15
C GLU A 238 -3.15 -11.77 -32.02
N VAL A 239 -3.55 -10.52 -31.81
CA VAL A 239 -4.57 -9.83 -32.62
C VAL A 239 -4.12 -9.72 -34.08
N ALA A 240 -2.89 -9.26 -34.32
CA ALA A 240 -2.32 -9.11 -35.66
C ALA A 240 -2.20 -10.46 -36.39
N ALA A 241 -1.96 -11.54 -35.66
CA ALA A 241 -1.96 -12.92 -36.17
C ALA A 241 -3.36 -13.49 -36.42
N ALA A 242 -4.42 -12.66 -36.33
CA ALA A 242 -5.83 -13.05 -36.41
C ALA A 242 -6.22 -14.17 -35.44
N ARG A 243 -5.49 -14.29 -34.32
CA ARG A 243 -5.86 -15.17 -33.22
C ARG A 243 -6.80 -14.40 -32.31
N ARG A 244 -7.73 -15.12 -31.67
CA ARG A 244 -8.50 -14.53 -30.57
C ARG A 244 -7.51 -14.30 -29.42
N PRO A 245 -7.25 -13.04 -29.01
CA PRO A 245 -6.31 -12.78 -27.93
C PRO A 245 -6.85 -13.41 -26.65
N LYS A 246 -5.95 -13.98 -25.85
CA LYS A 246 -6.34 -14.52 -24.54
C LYS A 246 -6.81 -13.38 -23.64
N PRO A 247 -7.97 -13.51 -22.98
CA PRO A 247 -8.41 -12.48 -22.05
C PRO A 247 -7.47 -12.42 -20.84
N ILE A 248 -7.17 -11.19 -20.42
CA ILE A 248 -6.42 -10.90 -19.19
C ILE A 248 -7.34 -10.22 -18.19
N ARG A 249 -7.37 -10.73 -16.95
CA ARG A 249 -8.02 -10.04 -15.81
C ARG A 249 -6.98 -9.58 -14.82
N LEU A 250 -7.19 -8.39 -14.25
CA LEU A 250 -6.42 -7.87 -13.12
C LEU A 250 -7.27 -7.90 -11.86
N VAL A 251 -6.76 -8.49 -10.79
CA VAL A 251 -7.36 -8.44 -9.46
C VAL A 251 -6.36 -7.79 -8.51
N THR A 252 -6.71 -6.64 -7.93
CA THR A 252 -5.86 -5.96 -6.95
C THR A 252 -6.43 -6.11 -5.55
N LEU A 253 -5.55 -6.41 -4.59
CA LEU A 253 -5.88 -6.58 -3.17
C LEU A 253 -5.06 -5.56 -2.37
N GLY A 254 -5.73 -4.62 -1.69
CA GLY A 254 -5.03 -3.63 -0.87
C GLY A 254 -4.01 -2.81 -1.66
N SER A 255 -4.42 -2.32 -2.83
CA SER A 255 -3.53 -1.84 -3.88
C SER A 255 -2.63 -0.66 -3.45
N GLY A 256 -1.31 -0.80 -3.60
CA GLY A 256 -0.36 0.31 -3.41
C GLY A 256 -0.36 1.38 -4.51
N LEU A 257 -1.21 1.21 -5.54
CA LEU A 257 -1.29 2.09 -6.72
C LEU A 257 -1.50 3.54 -6.35
N TYR A 258 -2.35 3.82 -5.37
CA TYR A 258 -2.61 5.18 -4.91
C TYR A 258 -1.31 5.90 -4.51
N HIS A 259 -0.49 5.23 -3.69
CA HIS A 259 0.75 5.80 -3.17
C HIS A 259 1.76 6.00 -4.29
N MET A 260 2.03 4.94 -5.06
CA MET A 260 3.03 4.99 -6.12
C MET A 260 2.67 6.01 -7.19
N TRP A 261 1.39 6.15 -7.50
CA TRP A 261 0.86 7.20 -8.37
C TRP A 261 1.12 8.62 -7.84
N SER A 262 0.82 8.86 -6.55
CA SER A 262 1.06 10.14 -5.90
C SER A 262 2.54 10.53 -5.87
N PHE A 263 3.42 9.57 -5.60
CA PHE A 263 4.87 9.79 -5.64
C PHE A 263 5.34 10.13 -7.04
N ALA A 264 4.93 9.33 -8.03
CA ALA A 264 5.27 9.55 -9.43
C ALA A 264 4.90 10.97 -9.93
N ARG A 265 3.75 11.51 -9.52
CA ARG A 265 3.30 12.87 -9.93
C ARG A 265 4.05 14.03 -9.29
N ARG A 266 4.68 13.82 -8.13
CA ARG A 266 5.37 14.89 -7.41
C ARG A 266 6.72 15.21 -8.00
N ASP A 267 7.43 14.18 -8.46
CA ASP A 267 8.72 14.33 -9.10
C ASP A 267 8.64 15.19 -10.38
N ASP A 268 7.45 15.31 -10.99
CA ASP A 268 7.21 16.17 -12.14
C ASP A 268 7.11 17.69 -11.80
N ASN A 269 6.84 18.06 -10.54
CA ASN A 269 6.55 19.45 -10.13
C ASN A 269 7.60 20.08 -9.19
N GLY A 270 8.68 19.37 -8.86
CA GLY A 270 9.75 19.85 -7.99
C GLY A 270 10.90 20.56 -8.72
N PRO A 271 11.67 21.43 -8.04
CA PRO A 271 12.86 22.09 -8.61
C PRO A 271 14.13 21.22 -8.65
N THR A 272 14.12 20.02 -8.05
CA THR A 272 15.27 19.09 -8.05
C THR A 272 15.01 17.97 -9.07
N GLU A 273 15.85 17.93 -10.10
CA GLU A 273 16.05 16.83 -11.08
C GLU A 273 14.80 16.01 -11.40
N ARG A 274 14.09 16.46 -12.46
CA ARG A 274 13.00 15.74 -13.12
C ARG A 274 13.37 14.27 -13.36
N THR A 275 12.89 13.37 -12.52
CA THR A 275 12.71 11.98 -12.93
C THR A 275 11.30 11.87 -13.50
N SER A 276 11.13 12.30 -14.75
CA SER A 276 9.91 12.24 -15.58
C SER A 276 9.45 10.82 -15.90
N PHE A 277 9.67 9.91 -14.96
CA PHE A 277 10.00 8.54 -15.23
C PHE A 277 9.08 7.61 -14.43
N GLY A 278 8.82 7.93 -13.15
CA GLY A 278 7.73 7.30 -12.40
C GLY A 278 6.36 7.61 -13.00
N ALA A 279 6.11 8.87 -13.37
CA ALA A 279 4.84 9.27 -13.99
C ALA A 279 4.68 8.70 -15.39
N ALA A 280 5.73 8.70 -16.23
CA ALA A 280 5.69 8.09 -17.56
C ALA A 280 5.53 6.56 -17.54
N ARG A 281 5.92 5.89 -16.44
CA ARG A 281 5.76 4.44 -16.26
C ARG A 281 4.38 4.00 -15.81
N LEU A 282 3.70 4.85 -15.05
CA LEU A 282 2.33 4.58 -14.63
C LEU A 282 1.32 5.24 -15.58
N ALA A 283 1.74 6.24 -16.36
CA ALA A 283 0.96 6.77 -17.45
C ALA A 283 1.02 5.80 -18.65
N PRO A 284 -0.11 5.54 -19.32
CA PRO A 284 -0.12 4.78 -20.55
C PRO A 284 0.67 5.52 -21.63
N VAL A 285 1.42 4.78 -22.44
CA VAL A 285 1.89 5.29 -23.72
C VAL A 285 0.65 5.48 -24.59
N VAL A 286 0.26 6.72 -24.88
CA VAL A 286 -0.88 7.03 -25.74
C VAL A 286 -0.56 6.60 -27.17
N ILE A 287 -0.99 5.41 -27.60
CA ILE A 287 -1.12 5.08 -29.03
C ILE A 287 -2.61 5.18 -29.38
N ASP A 288 -2.91 5.76 -30.54
CA ASP A 288 -4.17 6.47 -30.79
C ASP A 288 -5.33 5.57 -31.30
N SER A 289 -5.35 4.25 -31.05
CA SER A 289 -6.29 3.40 -31.84
C SER A 289 -6.85 2.09 -31.30
N GLN A 290 -6.59 1.65 -30.06
CA GLN A 290 -7.27 0.45 -29.52
C GLN A 290 -7.59 0.57 -28.01
N PRO A 291 -8.74 0.05 -27.54
CA PRO A 291 -8.99 -0.14 -26.10
C PRO A 291 -7.92 -1.07 -25.51
N THR A 292 -7.54 -0.83 -24.25
CA THR A 292 -6.45 -1.54 -23.56
C THR A 292 -6.61 -3.05 -23.56
N THR A 293 -5.48 -3.74 -23.46
CA THR A 293 -5.31 -5.19 -23.65
C THR A 293 -5.80 -6.06 -22.49
N PHE A 294 -6.22 -5.48 -21.35
CA PHE A 294 -6.84 -6.23 -20.24
C PHE A 294 -8.29 -5.77 -20.01
N PRO A 295 -9.30 -6.57 -20.39
CA PRO A 295 -10.68 -6.10 -20.43
C PRO A 295 -11.35 -5.91 -19.06
N PHE A 296 -10.79 -6.44 -17.96
CA PHE A 296 -11.44 -6.39 -16.65
C PHE A 296 -10.45 -6.20 -15.49
N TRP A 297 -10.81 -5.31 -14.57
CA TRP A 297 -10.09 -5.01 -13.35
C TRP A 297 -11.04 -5.06 -12.13
N THR A 298 -10.81 -5.99 -11.22
CA THR A 298 -11.44 -6.03 -9.90
C THR A 298 -10.47 -5.49 -8.85
N ASP A 299 -10.83 -4.42 -8.15
CA ASP A 299 -10.05 -3.86 -7.05
C ASP A 299 -10.78 -4.07 -5.72
N LEU A 300 -10.15 -4.83 -4.81
CA LEU A 300 -10.67 -5.09 -3.48
C LEU A 300 -9.88 -4.28 -2.45
N PHE A 301 -10.56 -3.39 -1.73
CA PHE A 301 -9.94 -2.53 -0.72
C PHE A 301 -10.67 -2.59 0.62
N ALA A 302 -9.93 -2.66 1.73
CA ALA A 302 -10.47 -2.68 3.08
C ALA A 302 -10.50 -1.26 3.63
N ARG A 303 -11.50 -0.97 4.47
CA ARG A 303 -11.74 0.40 4.98
C ARG A 303 -10.52 0.99 5.71
N PHE A 304 -9.85 0.19 6.52
CA PHE A 304 -8.72 0.63 7.32
C PHE A 304 -7.37 0.20 6.74
N ASP A 305 -7.34 -0.30 5.50
CA ASP A 305 -6.08 -0.49 4.79
C ASP A 305 -5.52 0.86 4.35
N TYR A 306 -4.48 1.30 5.06
CA TYR A 306 -3.78 2.55 4.78
C TYR A 306 -2.99 2.53 3.47
N VAL A 307 -2.69 1.35 2.92
CA VAL A 307 -1.96 1.22 1.65
C VAL A 307 -2.88 1.44 0.47
N SER A 308 -4.09 0.86 0.48
CA SER A 308 -5.08 1.15 -0.58
C SER A 308 -5.59 2.58 -0.54
N ALA A 309 -5.78 3.13 0.68
CA ALA A 309 -6.36 4.44 0.92
C ALA A 309 -7.75 4.64 0.27
N GLY A 310 -8.49 3.55 0.04
CA GLY A 310 -9.83 3.56 -0.54
C GLY A 310 -9.88 3.03 -1.98
N PRO A 311 -10.94 3.39 -2.75
CA PRO A 311 -11.09 2.93 -4.12
C PRO A 311 -10.05 3.57 -5.05
N LEU A 312 -9.87 2.96 -6.22
CA LEU A 312 -9.04 3.52 -7.28
C LEU A 312 -9.38 4.97 -7.59
N ARG A 313 -8.34 5.78 -7.81
CA ARG A 313 -8.47 7.16 -8.25
C ARG A 313 -9.08 7.22 -9.65
N ARG A 314 -9.93 8.21 -9.86
CA ARG A 314 -10.54 8.49 -11.16
C ARG A 314 -9.47 8.69 -12.23
N GLU A 315 -8.37 9.36 -11.91
CA GLU A 315 -7.28 9.62 -12.83
C GLU A 315 -6.58 8.33 -13.30
N ILE A 316 -6.42 7.35 -12.41
CA ILE A 316 -5.83 6.04 -12.75
C ILE A 316 -6.77 5.29 -13.69
N ILE A 317 -8.08 5.33 -13.42
CA ILE A 317 -9.10 4.71 -14.29
C ILE A 317 -9.11 5.38 -15.67
N GLU A 318 -9.16 6.71 -15.72
CA GLU A 318 -9.14 7.49 -16.96
C GLU A 318 -7.89 7.20 -17.79
N GLN A 319 -6.74 7.10 -17.14
CA GLN A 319 -5.49 6.74 -17.79
C GLN A 319 -5.50 5.31 -18.29
N SER A 320 -5.99 4.35 -17.51
CA SER A 320 -6.10 2.96 -17.98
C SER A 320 -6.98 2.78 -19.22
N ARG A 321 -7.70 3.83 -19.66
CA ARG A 321 -8.68 3.82 -20.77
C ARG A 321 -9.77 2.75 -20.61
N LEU A 322 -9.91 2.19 -19.41
CA LEU A 322 -10.97 1.27 -19.08
C LEU A 322 -12.26 2.03 -18.88
N THR A 323 -13.36 1.45 -19.36
CA THR A 323 -14.69 1.98 -19.08
C THR A 323 -15.10 1.66 -17.64
N ALA A 324 -16.07 2.40 -17.12
CA ALA A 324 -16.64 2.12 -15.79
C ALA A 324 -17.25 0.72 -15.65
N MET A 325 -17.57 0.05 -16.76
CA MET A 325 -18.04 -1.34 -16.76
C MET A 325 -16.91 -2.37 -16.64
N GLN A 326 -15.67 -1.96 -16.91
CA GLN A 326 -14.49 -2.82 -16.89
C GLN A 326 -13.72 -2.74 -15.57
N VAL A 327 -13.97 -1.70 -14.77
CA VAL A 327 -13.36 -1.51 -13.46
C VAL A 327 -14.40 -1.64 -12.36
N GLN A 328 -14.22 -2.63 -11.49
CA GLN A 328 -15.05 -2.86 -10.32
C GLN A 328 -14.20 -2.64 -9.07
N SER A 329 -14.38 -1.52 -8.38
CA SER A 329 -13.74 -1.25 -7.08
C SER A 329 -14.71 -1.54 -5.94
N ASP A 330 -14.49 -2.63 -5.23
CA ASP A 330 -15.34 -3.08 -4.14
C ASP A 330 -14.64 -2.96 -2.78
N ARG A 331 -15.37 -2.37 -1.84
CA ARG A 331 -14.94 -2.38 -0.44
C ARG A 331 -15.16 -3.75 0.18
N VAL A 332 -14.19 -4.25 0.92
CA VAL A 332 -14.29 -5.46 1.75
C VAL A 332 -14.19 -5.13 3.24
N ILE A 333 -14.89 -5.87 4.08
CA ILE A 333 -14.65 -5.90 5.53
C ILE A 333 -13.63 -6.99 5.80
N ASN A 334 -12.43 -6.59 6.24
CA ASN A 334 -11.33 -7.51 6.56
C ASN A 334 -11.21 -7.75 8.07
N TYR A 335 -10.12 -7.31 8.69
CA TYR A 335 -9.97 -7.32 10.14
C TYR A 335 -10.61 -6.09 10.79
N ASP A 336 -11.01 -5.10 9.98
CA ASP A 336 -11.37 -3.75 10.40
C ASP A 336 -10.31 -3.14 11.34
N HIS A 337 -9.04 -3.35 10.98
CA HIS A 337 -7.89 -3.00 11.80
C HIS A 337 -6.78 -2.40 10.96
N LEU A 338 -6.33 -1.20 11.35
CA LEU A 338 -5.32 -0.40 10.63
C LEU A 338 -4.05 -1.17 10.26
N VAL A 339 -3.60 -2.07 11.14
CA VAL A 339 -2.36 -2.84 10.92
C VAL A 339 -2.61 -4.16 10.19
N HIS A 340 -3.77 -4.79 10.39
CA HIS A 340 -3.99 -6.17 9.94
C HIS A 340 -4.79 -6.24 8.63
N ASP A 341 -5.55 -5.19 8.30
CA ASP A 341 -6.33 -5.14 7.06
C ASP A 341 -5.44 -5.32 5.83
N HIS A 342 -4.27 -4.69 5.81
CA HIS A 342 -3.41 -4.73 4.64
C HIS A 342 -2.86 -6.14 4.34
N GLY A 343 -2.34 -6.84 5.35
CA GLY A 343 -1.77 -8.18 5.18
C GLY A 343 -2.81 -9.31 5.19
N GLY A 344 -4.08 -8.99 5.38
CA GLY A 344 -5.10 -9.96 5.78
C GLY A 344 -5.98 -10.53 4.68
N TYR A 345 -5.90 -9.98 3.47
CA TYR A 345 -6.90 -10.21 2.41
C TYR A 345 -7.11 -11.68 2.08
N LEU A 346 -6.02 -12.44 1.90
CA LEU A 346 -6.07 -13.83 1.45
C LEU A 346 -6.57 -14.81 2.55
N ARG A 347 -6.65 -14.35 3.81
CA ARG A 347 -7.23 -15.10 4.93
C ARG A 347 -8.72 -14.82 5.13
N ASN A 348 -9.26 -13.82 4.46
CA ASN A 348 -10.64 -13.42 4.61
C ASN A 348 -11.57 -14.31 3.79
N GLN A 349 -12.08 -15.33 4.46
CA GLN A 349 -13.00 -16.32 3.91
C GLN A 349 -14.43 -15.82 3.71
N ASP A 350 -14.77 -14.66 4.29
CA ASP A 350 -16.14 -14.17 4.36
C ASP A 350 -16.43 -13.20 3.21
N GLU A 351 -15.46 -12.35 2.83
CA GLU A 351 -15.64 -11.37 1.76
C GLU A 351 -14.63 -11.44 0.61
N VAL A 352 -13.34 -11.66 0.89
CA VAL A 352 -12.31 -11.58 -0.17
C VAL A 352 -12.27 -12.85 -1.00
N ILE A 353 -12.15 -14.02 -0.36
CA ILE A 353 -12.03 -15.30 -1.07
C ILE A 353 -13.26 -15.61 -1.94
N PRO A 354 -14.50 -15.41 -1.49
CA PRO A 354 -15.67 -15.63 -2.35
C PRO A 354 -15.67 -14.73 -3.60
N ARG A 355 -15.28 -13.45 -3.47
CA ARG A 355 -15.17 -12.53 -4.61
C ARG A 355 -14.04 -12.93 -5.54
N LEU A 356 -12.89 -13.34 -4.99
CA LEU A 356 -11.78 -13.83 -5.79
C LEU A 356 -12.14 -15.09 -6.56
N LEU A 357 -12.83 -16.06 -5.94
CA LEU A 357 -13.36 -17.24 -6.62
C LEU A 357 -14.32 -16.84 -7.75
N SER A 358 -15.26 -15.92 -7.50
CA SER A 358 -16.14 -15.41 -8.55
C SER A 358 -15.36 -14.82 -9.73
N THR A 359 -14.32 -14.01 -9.49
CA THR A 359 -13.47 -13.46 -10.54
C THR A 359 -12.66 -14.53 -11.29
N LEU A 360 -12.20 -15.57 -10.58
CA LEU A 360 -11.45 -16.69 -11.14
C LEU A 360 -12.33 -17.57 -12.07
N TYR A 361 -13.60 -17.76 -11.72
CA TYR A 361 -14.52 -18.57 -12.52
C TYR A 361 -15.25 -17.80 -13.63
N ALA A 362 -15.17 -16.47 -13.63
CA ALA A 362 -15.84 -15.59 -14.61
C ALA A 362 -17.36 -15.75 -14.69
N SER A 363 -17.96 -16.47 -13.74
CA SER A 363 -19.38 -16.79 -13.76
C SER A 363 -20.10 -15.86 -12.80
N ASP A 364 -21.07 -15.12 -13.32
CA ASP A 364 -22.09 -14.46 -12.51
C ASP A 364 -22.78 -15.48 -11.56
N ASP A 365 -22.84 -16.76 -11.96
CA ASP A 365 -23.49 -17.84 -11.21
C ASP A 365 -22.89 -18.09 -9.80
N TRP A 366 -21.59 -17.85 -9.58
CA TRP A 366 -20.98 -18.01 -8.26
C TRP A 366 -21.42 -16.94 -7.26
N VAL A 367 -21.82 -15.76 -7.75
CA VAL A 367 -22.42 -14.69 -6.94
C VAL A 367 -23.92 -14.93 -6.72
N HIS A 368 -24.54 -15.80 -7.52
CA HIS A 368 -26.00 -15.94 -7.61
C HIS A 368 -26.56 -17.30 -7.14
N GLY A 369 -25.72 -18.30 -6.86
CA GLY A 369 -26.14 -19.67 -6.52
C GLY A 369 -26.29 -20.03 -5.03
N GLY A 370 -25.96 -19.13 -4.10
CA GLY A 370 -26.13 -19.37 -2.65
C GLY A 370 -27.53 -18.96 -2.13
N PRO A 371 -28.11 -19.66 -1.13
CA PRO A 371 -29.46 -19.36 -0.60
C PRO A 371 -29.62 -17.98 0.06
N ASP A 372 -28.52 -17.25 0.32
CA ASP A 372 -28.58 -15.90 0.89
C ASP A 372 -28.39 -14.83 -0.20
N ARG A 373 -29.50 -14.54 -0.89
CA ARG A 373 -29.64 -13.43 -1.84
C ARG A 373 -29.38 -12.04 -1.23
N ASP A 374 -29.27 -11.95 0.08
CA ASP A 374 -28.92 -10.73 0.81
C ASP A 374 -27.54 -10.85 1.48
N GLY A 375 -26.49 -11.10 0.69
CA GLY A 375 -25.10 -10.95 1.14
C GLY A 375 -24.75 -9.55 1.68
N ARG A 376 -25.68 -8.58 1.58
CA ARG A 376 -25.64 -7.28 2.27
C ARG A 376 -26.39 -7.25 3.62
N GLY A 377 -27.31 -8.18 3.87
CA GLY A 377 -28.14 -8.28 5.08
C GLY A 377 -27.48 -9.07 6.21
N TYR A 378 -26.89 -10.23 5.90
CA TYR A 378 -26.13 -11.03 6.87
C TYR A 378 -24.82 -10.35 7.29
N THR A 379 -24.17 -9.65 6.37
CA THR A 379 -22.95 -8.88 6.66
C THR A 379 -23.25 -7.65 7.49
N ARG A 380 -24.22 -6.79 7.14
CA ARG A 380 -24.29 -5.45 7.76
C ARG A 380 -24.63 -5.48 9.26
N VAL A 381 -25.56 -6.33 9.70
CA VAL A 381 -25.99 -6.39 11.11
C VAL A 381 -24.90 -7.04 11.99
N ASP A 382 -24.33 -8.15 11.54
CA ASP A 382 -23.27 -8.85 12.28
C ASP A 382 -21.94 -8.08 12.20
N THR A 383 -21.68 -7.41 11.07
CA THR A 383 -20.54 -6.48 10.92
C THR A 383 -20.69 -5.28 11.83
N ASP A 384 -21.86 -4.64 11.95
CA ASP A 384 -22.01 -3.49 12.85
C ASP A 384 -21.85 -3.88 14.32
N GLN A 385 -22.21 -5.11 14.69
CA GLN A 385 -22.02 -5.64 16.05
C GLN A 385 -20.56 -6.08 16.29
N ARG A 386 -19.93 -6.75 15.33
CA ARG A 386 -18.52 -7.12 15.33
C ARG A 386 -17.63 -5.89 15.31
N MET A 387 -17.96 -4.86 14.51
CA MET A 387 -17.32 -3.54 14.49
C MET A 387 -17.44 -2.84 15.84
N ARG A 388 -18.63 -2.82 16.46
CA ARG A 388 -18.78 -2.22 17.80
C ARG A 388 -17.94 -2.95 18.85
N SER A 389 -17.83 -4.27 18.73
CA SER A 389 -17.05 -5.10 19.66
C SER A 389 -15.54 -4.94 19.45
N LEU A 390 -15.08 -4.95 18.20
CA LEU A 390 -13.69 -4.72 17.82
C LEU A 390 -13.26 -3.28 18.10
N ASN A 391 -14.10 -2.28 17.84
CA ASN A 391 -13.80 -0.89 18.18
C ASN A 391 -13.67 -0.69 19.70
N ARG A 392 -14.48 -1.39 20.50
CA ARG A 392 -14.31 -1.39 21.97
C ARG A 392 -12.99 -2.02 22.39
N LEU A 393 -12.64 -3.18 21.82
CA LEU A 393 -11.37 -3.89 22.07
C LEU A 393 -10.14 -3.10 21.62
N ASN A 394 -10.18 -2.51 20.43
CA ASN A 394 -9.10 -1.68 19.89
C ASN A 394 -8.96 -0.38 20.66
N ALA A 395 -10.08 0.26 21.04
CA ALA A 395 -10.03 1.43 21.92
C ALA A 395 -9.36 1.08 23.26
N THR A 396 -9.65 -0.09 23.86
CA THR A 396 -8.99 -0.51 25.10
C THR A 396 -7.51 -0.86 24.90
N LYS A 397 -7.15 -1.51 23.78
CA LYS A 397 -5.75 -1.86 23.46
C LYS A 397 -4.89 -0.66 23.08
N LEU A 398 -5.47 0.34 22.41
CA LEU A 398 -4.76 1.53 21.95
C LEU A 398 -4.70 2.63 23.02
N LEU A 399 -5.62 2.64 23.99
CA LEU A 399 -5.64 3.61 25.09
C LEU A 399 -4.29 3.74 25.83
N PRO A 400 -3.57 2.65 26.20
CA PRO A 400 -2.25 2.76 26.81
C PRO A 400 -1.22 3.45 25.92
N TYR A 401 -1.23 3.19 24.61
CA TYR A 401 -0.33 3.82 23.65
C TYR A 401 -0.65 5.31 23.48
N TYR A 402 -1.94 5.68 23.46
CA TYR A 402 -2.36 7.08 23.44
C TYR A 402 -1.96 7.82 24.70
N LEU A 403 -2.17 7.21 25.87
CA LEU A 403 -1.74 7.78 27.15
C LEU A 403 -0.22 7.95 27.19
N LEU A 404 0.54 6.99 26.66
CA LEU A 404 1.99 7.06 26.55
C LEU A 404 2.45 8.16 25.58
N ALA A 405 1.83 8.26 24.39
CA ALA A 405 2.14 9.30 23.41
C ALA A 405 1.80 10.70 23.93
N LEU A 406 0.65 10.85 24.61
CA LEU A 406 0.27 12.09 25.28
C LEU A 406 1.26 12.42 26.42
N HIS A 407 1.69 11.42 27.21
CA HIS A 407 2.71 11.62 28.23
C HIS A 407 4.04 12.07 27.61
N ALA A 408 4.47 11.44 26.52
CA ALA A 408 5.67 11.82 25.78
C ALA A 408 5.56 13.26 25.25
N LEU A 409 4.42 13.64 24.67
CA LEU A 409 4.13 15.01 24.26
C LEU A 409 4.21 15.99 25.42
N ILE A 410 3.61 15.67 26.58
CA ILE A 410 3.67 16.50 27.79
C ILE A 410 5.12 16.63 28.30
N LEU A 411 5.87 15.53 28.31
CA LEU A 411 7.27 15.49 28.76
C LEU A 411 8.21 16.22 27.79
N ILE A 412 7.93 16.23 26.49
CA ILE A 412 8.67 17.02 25.50
C ILE A 412 8.27 18.49 25.58
N TRP A 413 6.97 18.78 25.75
CA TRP A 413 6.45 20.14 25.81
C TRP A 413 6.88 20.89 27.08
N SER A 414 6.97 20.21 28.23
CA SER A 414 7.28 20.85 29.52
C SER A 414 8.66 21.55 29.54
N PRO A 415 9.77 20.91 29.15
CA PRO A 415 11.08 21.56 29.03
C PRO A 415 11.09 22.66 27.96
N TRP A 416 10.44 22.42 26.82
CA TRP A 416 10.37 23.39 25.72
C TRP A 416 9.59 24.65 26.09
N ARG A 417 8.48 24.51 26.81
CA ARG A 417 7.72 25.62 27.38
C ARG A 417 8.56 26.39 28.40
N THR A 418 9.27 25.69 29.27
CA THR A 418 10.15 26.33 30.26
C THR A 418 11.29 27.10 29.59
N ALA A 419 11.85 26.55 28.50
CA ALA A 419 12.86 27.22 27.68
C ALA A 419 12.28 28.44 26.94
N TRP A 420 11.08 28.33 26.39
CA TRP A 420 10.37 29.45 25.74
C TRP A 420 10.00 30.56 26.73
N ASP A 421 9.51 30.21 27.91
CA ASP A 421 9.22 31.17 28.99
C ASP A 421 10.51 31.82 29.50
N GLY A 422 11.63 31.10 29.47
CA GLY A 422 12.96 31.64 29.74
C GLY A 422 13.46 32.59 28.66
N LEU A 423 13.24 32.25 27.38
CA LEU A 423 13.61 33.08 26.23
C LEU A 423 12.76 34.35 26.15
N GLY A 424 11.44 34.23 26.34
CA GLY A 424 10.51 35.35 26.39
C GLY A 424 10.86 36.35 27.50
N ARG A 425 11.24 35.85 28.69
CA ARG A 425 11.74 36.72 29.78
C ARG A 425 13.05 37.42 29.44
N ARG A 426 14.00 36.73 28.78
CA ARG A 426 15.25 37.36 28.32
C ARG A 426 15.01 38.40 27.23
N MET A 427 14.09 38.14 26.31
CA MET A 427 13.70 39.11 25.27
C MET A 427 12.99 40.31 25.88
N ALA A 428 12.06 40.11 26.82
CA ALA A 428 11.39 41.19 27.54
C ALA A 428 12.40 42.07 28.30
N MET A 429 13.34 41.48 29.05
CA MET A 429 14.41 42.23 29.72
C MET A 429 15.34 42.96 28.73
N SER A 430 15.59 42.39 27.56
CA SER A 430 16.42 43.04 26.52
C SER A 430 15.68 44.21 25.87
N ILE A 431 14.38 44.07 25.62
CA ILE A 431 13.51 45.16 25.13
C ILE A 431 13.41 46.26 26.18
N GLU A 432 13.21 45.93 27.45
CA GLU A 432 13.11 46.90 28.54
C GLU A 432 14.43 47.67 28.77
N ARG A 433 15.58 46.99 28.66
CA ARG A 433 16.90 47.65 28.65
C ARG A 433 17.09 48.52 27.42
N PHE A 434 16.61 48.08 26.25
CA PHE A 434 16.69 48.84 25.01
C PHE A 434 15.78 50.08 25.03
N THR A 435 14.56 49.97 25.56
CA THR A 435 13.63 51.10 25.73
C THR A 435 14.06 52.03 26.84
N GLY A 436 14.63 51.51 27.94
CA GLY A 436 15.29 52.31 28.97
C GLY A 436 16.52 53.05 28.45
N TRP A 437 17.27 52.44 27.52
CA TRP A 437 18.38 53.11 26.83
C TRP A 437 17.88 54.15 25.83
N LEU A 438 16.73 53.95 25.17
CA LEU A 438 16.09 54.95 24.31
C LEU A 438 15.45 56.12 25.09
N HIS A 439 15.12 55.92 26.36
CA HIS A 439 14.95 57.01 27.33
C HIS A 439 16.31 57.56 27.80
N VAL A 440 17.21 57.84 26.84
CA VAL A 440 18.20 58.88 27.05
C VAL A 440 17.41 60.14 27.37
N ASP A 441 17.72 60.73 28.51
CA ASP A 441 17.10 61.94 28.98
C ASP A 441 17.34 63.07 27.95
N LEU A 442 16.35 63.28 27.07
CA LEU A 442 16.40 64.32 26.04
C LEU A 442 16.48 65.73 26.65
N SER A 443 16.22 65.88 27.96
CA SER A 443 16.48 67.13 28.67
C SER A 443 17.98 67.43 28.77
N ALA A 444 18.84 66.41 28.94
CA ALA A 444 20.30 66.58 28.94
C ALA A 444 20.87 66.93 27.57
N VAL A 445 20.16 66.61 26.48
CA VAL A 445 20.53 67.02 25.10
C VAL A 445 20.04 68.45 24.82
N GLY A 446 18.94 68.89 25.43
CA GLY A 446 18.47 70.27 25.37
C GLY A 446 19.42 71.26 26.05
N ASP A 447 19.95 70.90 27.22
CA ASP A 447 20.88 71.75 27.99
C ASP A 447 22.30 71.80 27.39
N ALA A 448 22.67 70.87 26.51
CA ALA A 448 23.93 70.88 25.78
C ALA A 448 23.86 71.60 24.42
N LEU A 449 22.65 71.96 23.98
CA LEU A 449 22.38 72.66 22.70
C LEU A 449 21.89 74.11 22.90
N ALA A 450 21.74 74.57 24.15
CA ALA A 450 21.57 75.97 24.54
C ALA A 450 22.93 76.53 25.00
#